data_AF-A0A1P8AZB2-F1
#
_entry.id   AF-A0A1P8AZB2-F1
#
_cell.length_a   1.000
_cell.length_b   1.000
_cell.length_c   1.000
_cell.angle_alpha   90.00
_cell.angle_beta   90.00
_cell.angle_gamma   90.00
#
_symmetry.space_group_name_H-M   'P 1'
#
loop_
_entity.id
_entity.type
_entity.pdbx_description
1 polymer ?
#
loop_
_entity_poly.entity_id
_entity_poly.type
_entity_poly.pdbx_seq_one_letter_code
_entity_poly.pdbx_strand_id
1 'polypeptide(L)'
;MLSLLSTLVALPFLFLIPCLFITSYICFPVFLTKLLGLIKFKAARDDDDNEKRDEATCVVREEELQRELMPRHVSFILDGNRRWAKRDGLTTAQGHEAGTKRIIEIAEVCFELGIHTVSAFAFSTENWGRDKFEVKCLMSLFNHYLKSNIQYFQRKEVRVSVIGNKTKIPESLLKEIHEIEEATKATRISISSWQ
;
A
#
# COMPACT_ATOMS: atom_id res chain seq x y z
N MET A 1 33.64 51.32 -1.20
CA MET A 1 32.27 51.22 -0.64
C MET A 1 31.27 50.46 -1.52
N LEU A 2 31.59 50.09 -2.78
CA LEU A 2 30.66 49.39 -3.68
C LEU A 2 30.70 47.84 -3.62
N SER A 3 31.60 47.22 -2.85
CA SER A 3 31.72 45.73 -2.79
C SER A 3 30.94 45.07 -1.66
N LEU A 4 30.52 45.82 -0.64
CA LEU A 4 29.75 45.29 0.51
C LEU A 4 28.24 45.30 0.28
N LEU A 5 27.76 46.13 -0.65
CA LEU A 5 26.33 46.22 -0.97
C LEU A 5 25.89 45.09 -1.92
N SER A 6 26.78 44.57 -2.76
CA SER A 6 26.44 43.49 -3.71
C SER A 6 26.32 42.12 -3.05
N THR A 7 27.12 41.83 -2.03
CA THR A 7 27.04 40.58 -1.25
C THR A 7 25.80 40.53 -0.35
N LEU A 8 25.34 41.67 0.16
CA LEU A 8 24.14 41.75 0.99
C LEU A 8 22.85 41.49 0.17
N VAL A 9 22.84 41.85 -1.11
CA VAL A 9 21.68 41.64 -2.01
C VAL A 9 21.67 40.22 -2.61
N ALA A 10 22.80 39.53 -2.67
CA ALA A 10 22.89 38.17 -3.23
C ALA A 10 22.55 37.06 -2.20
N LEU A 11 22.72 37.32 -0.90
CA LEU A 11 22.48 36.34 0.18
C LEU A 11 21.02 35.83 0.25
N PRO A 12 19.97 36.64 0.04
CA PRO A 12 18.58 36.17 0.05
C PRO A 12 18.26 35.20 -1.10
N PHE A 13 18.91 35.36 -2.26
CA PHE A 13 18.64 34.51 -3.43
C PHE A 13 19.16 33.08 -3.26
N LEU A 14 20.26 32.88 -2.51
CA LEU A 14 20.78 31.55 -2.22
C LEU A 14 19.87 30.71 -1.30
N PHE A 15 19.02 31.35 -0.50
CA PHE A 15 18.05 30.67 0.37
C PHE A 15 16.63 30.59 -0.20
N LEU A 16 16.28 31.46 -1.16
CA LEU A 16 14.95 31.44 -1.81
C LEU A 16 14.85 30.42 -2.97
N ILE A 17 15.96 30.17 -3.69
CA ILE A 17 15.98 29.22 -4.82
C ILE A 17 15.72 27.76 -4.37
N PRO A 18 16.26 27.25 -3.24
CA PRO A 18 15.94 25.92 -2.76
C PRO A 18 14.47 25.77 -2.32
N CYS A 19 13.85 26.82 -1.76
CA CYS A 19 12.46 26.77 -1.30
C CYS A 19 11.46 26.62 -2.44
N LEU A 20 11.69 27.25 -3.60
CA LEU A 20 10.83 27.12 -4.78
C LEU A 20 10.92 25.72 -5.44
N PHE A 21 12.08 25.07 -5.33
CA PHE A 21 12.24 23.69 -5.79
C PHE A 21 11.62 22.69 -4.80
N ILE A 22 11.71 22.91 -3.49
CA ILE A 22 11.11 22.01 -2.49
C ILE A 22 9.58 22.07 -2.52
N THR A 23 8.97 23.23 -2.83
CA THR A 23 7.50 23.32 -3.00
C THR A 23 6.97 22.65 -4.26
N SER A 24 7.82 22.38 -5.26
CA SER A 24 7.43 21.68 -6.50
C SER A 24 7.43 20.16 -6.36
N TYR A 25 8.09 19.60 -5.32
CA TYR A 25 8.11 18.16 -5.03
C TYR A 25 7.06 17.71 -4.00
N ILE A 26 6.26 18.63 -3.47
CA ILE A 26 5.11 18.29 -2.63
C ILE A 26 3.84 18.33 -3.49
N CYS A 27 3.84 17.58 -4.60
CA CYS A 27 2.63 17.23 -5.34
C CYS A 27 2.01 15.93 -4.80
N PHE A 28 2.13 15.70 -3.48
CA PHE A 28 1.53 14.57 -2.79
C PHE A 28 0.03 14.73 -2.42
N PRO A 29 -0.58 15.94 -2.31
CA PRO A 29 -1.94 16.03 -1.79
C PRO A 29 -3.02 15.69 -2.84
N VAL A 30 -2.72 15.79 -4.13
CA VAL A 30 -3.68 15.43 -5.18
C VAL A 30 -3.73 13.91 -5.32
N PHE A 31 -2.61 13.24 -5.51
CA PHE A 31 -2.55 11.78 -5.74
C PHE A 31 -3.29 10.95 -4.67
N LEU A 32 -3.10 11.27 -3.37
CA LEU A 32 -3.74 10.50 -2.30
C LEU A 32 -5.26 10.73 -2.27
N THR A 33 -5.73 11.95 -2.51
CA THR A 33 -7.18 12.22 -2.61
C THR A 33 -7.79 11.54 -3.83
N LYS A 34 -7.06 11.48 -4.96
CA LYS A 34 -7.45 10.73 -6.17
C LYS A 34 -7.59 9.22 -5.91
N LEU A 35 -6.57 8.63 -5.28
CA LEU A 35 -6.53 7.19 -4.96
C LEU A 35 -7.62 6.81 -3.95
N LEU A 36 -7.81 7.61 -2.90
CA LEU A 36 -8.86 7.39 -1.91
C LEU A 36 -10.27 7.51 -2.52
N GLY A 37 -10.47 8.42 -3.48
CA GLY A 37 -11.72 8.55 -4.23
C GLY A 37 -12.06 7.30 -5.06
N LEU A 38 -11.09 6.74 -5.78
CA LEU A 38 -11.24 5.49 -6.55
C LEU A 38 -11.51 4.28 -5.66
N ILE A 39 -10.79 4.17 -4.54
CA ILE A 39 -11.00 3.11 -3.55
C ILE A 39 -12.43 3.19 -2.98
N LYS A 40 -12.93 4.40 -2.68
CA LYS A 40 -14.33 4.61 -2.27
C LYS A 40 -15.33 4.27 -3.37
N PHE A 41 -15.04 4.64 -4.62
CA PHE A 41 -15.92 4.36 -5.77
C PHE A 41 -16.03 2.86 -6.06
N LYS A 42 -14.92 2.10 -5.97
CA LYS A 42 -14.90 0.64 -6.16
C LYS A 42 -15.63 -0.07 -5.02
N ALA A 43 -15.39 0.35 -3.76
CA ALA A 43 -16.08 -0.21 -2.59
C ALA A 43 -17.60 0.03 -2.60
N ALA A 44 -18.04 1.21 -3.05
CA ALA A 44 -19.47 1.54 -3.21
C ALA A 44 -20.17 0.74 -4.33
N ARG A 45 -19.41 0.03 -5.18
CA ARG A 45 -19.96 -0.85 -6.21
C ARG A 45 -20.31 -2.24 -5.69
N ASP A 46 -19.75 -2.63 -4.54
CA ASP A 46 -19.98 -3.94 -3.90
C ASP A 46 -21.05 -3.87 -2.79
N ASP A 47 -21.34 -2.70 -2.24
CA ASP A 47 -22.37 -2.47 -1.20
C ASP A 47 -23.54 -1.63 -1.78
N ASP A 48 -24.47 -2.27 -2.47
CA ASP A 48 -25.80 -1.69 -2.75
C ASP A 48 -26.67 -1.87 -1.50
N ASP A 49 -26.67 -0.87 -0.62
CA ASP A 49 -27.85 -0.34 0.08
C ASP A 49 -27.44 0.68 1.16
N ASN A 50 -27.96 1.91 1.00
CA ASN A 50 -28.14 2.95 2.03
C ASN A 50 -27.06 4.05 2.21
N GLU A 51 -27.18 5.06 1.33
CA GLU A 51 -27.12 6.51 1.55
C GLU A 51 -26.44 7.12 2.80
N LYS A 52 -25.34 7.85 2.57
CA LYS A 52 -25.15 9.27 2.94
C LYS A 52 -23.98 9.85 2.14
N ARG A 53 -24.28 10.79 1.22
CA ARG A 53 -23.29 11.45 0.37
C ARG A 53 -22.60 12.55 1.17
N ASP A 54 -21.39 12.27 1.66
CA ASP A 54 -20.49 13.29 2.18
C ASP A 54 -19.85 14.06 1.01
N GLU A 55 -20.19 15.35 0.91
CA GLU A 55 -19.94 16.30 -0.19
C GLU A 55 -18.47 16.78 -0.33
N ALA A 56 -17.49 15.95 0.05
CA ALA A 56 -16.07 16.30 0.02
C ALA A 56 -15.17 15.26 -0.69
N THR A 57 -15.75 14.32 -1.44
CA THR A 57 -14.94 13.35 -2.21
C THR A 57 -14.69 13.90 -3.61
N CYS A 58 -13.45 14.29 -3.90
CA CYS A 58 -12.98 14.57 -5.25
C CYS A 58 -13.07 13.28 -6.08
N VAL A 59 -14.11 13.16 -6.91
CA VAL A 59 -14.28 12.04 -7.83
C VAL A 59 -13.46 12.34 -9.07
N VAL A 60 -12.29 11.72 -9.17
CA VAL A 60 -11.42 11.84 -10.35
C VAL A 60 -11.93 10.91 -11.43
N ARG A 61 -12.14 11.45 -12.63
CA ARG A 61 -12.47 10.64 -13.81
C ARG A 61 -11.20 10.01 -14.36
N GLU A 62 -11.28 8.74 -14.78
CA GLU A 62 -10.14 7.98 -15.32
C GLU A 62 -9.47 8.68 -16.52
N GLU A 63 -10.26 9.48 -17.26
CA GLU A 63 -9.86 10.33 -18.39
C GLU A 63 -8.85 11.43 -18.02
N GLU A 64 -8.79 11.86 -16.75
CA GLU A 64 -7.89 12.90 -16.26
C GLU A 64 -6.56 12.34 -15.72
N LEU A 65 -6.38 11.01 -15.73
CA LEU A 65 -5.16 10.35 -15.28
C LEU A 65 -4.13 10.27 -16.42
N GLN A 66 -3.09 11.09 -16.30
CA GLN A 66 -1.91 10.95 -17.14
C GLN A 66 -1.07 9.75 -16.68
N ARG A 67 -1.22 8.60 -17.36
CA ARG A 67 -0.52 7.35 -17.02
C ARG A 67 1.00 7.52 -16.92
N GLU A 68 1.58 8.42 -17.71
CA GLU A 68 3.03 8.71 -17.69
C GLU A 68 3.51 9.34 -16.38
N LEU A 69 2.61 10.01 -15.65
CA LEU A 69 2.91 10.64 -14.36
C LEU A 69 2.67 9.70 -13.17
N MET A 70 2.14 8.49 -13.41
CA MET A 70 1.86 7.55 -12.34
C MET A 70 3.14 7.00 -11.72
N PRO A 71 3.19 6.84 -10.39
CA PRO A 71 4.31 6.18 -9.75
C PRO A 71 4.44 4.75 -10.28
N ARG A 72 5.66 4.32 -10.56
CA ARG A 72 5.93 2.92 -10.94
C ARG A 72 5.73 1.96 -9.77
N HIS A 73 5.90 2.47 -8.55
CA HIS A 73 5.87 1.68 -7.31
C HIS A 73 5.21 2.48 -6.19
N VAL A 74 4.23 1.86 -5.51
CA VAL A 74 3.60 2.39 -4.29
C VAL A 74 3.76 1.40 -3.15
N SER A 75 4.05 1.90 -1.95
CA SER A 75 4.20 1.10 -0.73
C SER A 75 3.15 1.48 0.31
N PHE A 76 2.55 0.49 0.95
CA PHE A 76 1.52 0.63 1.97
C PHE A 76 2.02 0.09 3.32
N ILE A 77 1.68 0.79 4.39
CA ILE A 77 1.87 0.31 5.77
C ILE A 77 0.50 -0.10 6.31
N LEU A 78 0.34 -1.38 6.67
CA LEU A 78 -0.93 -1.95 7.10
C LEU A 78 -1.16 -1.76 8.61
N ASP A 79 -1.31 -0.51 9.04
CA ASP A 79 -1.61 -0.15 10.43
C ASP A 79 -3.12 0.02 10.68
N GLY A 80 -3.54 -0.12 11.93
CA GLY A 80 -4.89 0.19 12.38
C GLY A 80 -5.79 -1.03 12.56
N ASN A 81 -5.42 -2.21 12.03
CA ASN A 81 -6.24 -3.43 12.07
C ASN A 81 -6.74 -3.79 13.49
N ARG A 82 -5.85 -3.74 14.49
CA ARG A 82 -6.21 -4.00 15.90
C ARG A 82 -7.17 -2.96 16.47
N ARG A 83 -6.94 -1.67 16.15
CA ARG A 83 -7.79 -0.56 16.62
C ARG A 83 -9.16 -0.60 15.96
N TRP A 84 -9.23 -0.96 14.68
CA TRP A 84 -10.47 -1.16 13.94
C TRP A 84 -11.27 -2.31 14.54
N ALA A 85 -10.67 -3.50 14.69
CA ALA A 85 -11.34 -4.64 15.30
C ALA A 85 -11.88 -4.33 16.71
N LYS A 86 -11.08 -3.66 17.55
CA LYS A 86 -11.50 -3.27 18.92
C LYS A 86 -12.71 -2.33 18.91
N ARG A 87 -12.77 -1.37 17.97
CA ARG A 87 -13.90 -0.42 17.88
C ARG A 87 -15.20 -1.13 17.52
N ASP A 88 -15.11 -2.17 16.69
CA ASP A 88 -16.27 -2.88 16.15
C ASP A 88 -16.60 -4.16 16.95
N GLY A 89 -15.95 -4.37 18.10
CA GLY A 89 -16.17 -5.56 18.96
C GLY A 89 -15.68 -6.87 18.34
N LEU A 90 -14.81 -6.80 17.33
CA LEU A 90 -14.25 -7.94 16.60
C LEU A 90 -12.94 -8.42 17.22
N THR A 91 -12.57 -9.65 16.89
CA THR A 91 -11.26 -10.21 17.27
C THR A 91 -10.12 -9.55 16.46
N THR A 92 -8.92 -9.52 17.04
CA THR A 92 -7.71 -9.06 16.35
C THR A 92 -7.48 -9.78 15.02
N ALA A 93 -7.76 -11.09 14.98
CA ALA A 93 -7.62 -11.92 13.77
C ALA A 93 -8.51 -11.39 12.63
N GLN A 94 -9.78 -11.10 12.93
CA GLN A 94 -10.73 -10.54 11.95
C GLN A 94 -10.27 -9.16 11.45
N GLY A 95 -9.67 -8.34 12.31
CA GLY A 95 -9.07 -7.07 11.89
C GLY A 95 -7.94 -7.24 10.88
N HIS A 96 -7.08 -8.24 11.08
CA HIS A 96 -5.98 -8.53 10.16
C HIS A 96 -6.46 -9.15 8.84
N GLU A 97 -7.50 -9.98 8.90
CA GLU A 97 -8.16 -10.53 7.71
C GLU A 97 -8.78 -9.41 6.86
N ALA A 98 -9.52 -8.49 7.47
CA ALA A 98 -10.08 -7.32 6.80
C ALA A 98 -8.98 -6.44 6.16
N GLY A 99 -7.88 -6.21 6.88
CA GLY A 99 -6.72 -5.48 6.35
C GLY A 99 -6.08 -6.18 5.13
N THR A 100 -6.00 -7.51 5.16
CA THR A 100 -5.51 -8.32 4.03
C THR A 100 -6.42 -8.18 2.82
N LYS A 101 -7.75 -8.29 3.01
CA LYS A 101 -8.72 -8.08 1.92
C LYS A 101 -8.54 -6.70 1.28
N ARG A 102 -8.43 -5.68 2.12
CA ARG A 102 -8.34 -4.29 1.69
C ARG A 102 -7.09 -3.98 0.86
N ILE A 103 -5.93 -4.52 1.23
CA ILE A 103 -4.70 -4.24 0.47
C ILE A 103 -4.73 -4.86 -0.93
N ILE A 104 -5.43 -5.99 -1.12
CA ILE A 104 -5.58 -6.62 -2.44
C ILE A 104 -6.45 -5.74 -3.33
N GLU A 105 -7.59 -5.28 -2.83
CA GLU A 105 -8.48 -4.36 -3.56
C GLU A 105 -7.72 -3.10 -3.99
N ILE A 106 -6.92 -2.54 -3.08
CA ILE A 106 -6.09 -1.37 -3.38
C ILE A 106 -5.03 -1.71 -4.42
N ALA A 107 -4.38 -2.86 -4.33
CA ALA A 107 -3.39 -3.30 -5.31
C ALA A 107 -4.01 -3.47 -6.70
N GLU A 108 -5.19 -4.06 -6.81
CA GLU A 108 -5.93 -4.16 -8.08
C GLU A 108 -6.20 -2.78 -8.68
N VAL A 109 -6.68 -1.84 -7.86
CA VAL A 109 -6.89 -0.45 -8.31
C VAL A 109 -5.57 0.18 -8.76
N CYS A 110 -4.47 -0.02 -8.03
CA CYS A 110 -3.17 0.47 -8.46
C CYS A 110 -2.78 -0.07 -9.85
N PHE A 111 -3.02 -1.36 -10.10
CA PHE A 111 -2.72 -2.00 -11.37
C PHE A 111 -3.61 -1.49 -12.50
N GLU A 112 -4.91 -1.27 -12.25
CA GLU A 112 -5.84 -0.62 -13.18
C GLU A 112 -5.36 0.80 -13.57
N LEU A 113 -4.76 1.53 -12.61
CA LEU A 113 -4.20 2.86 -12.83
C LEU A 113 -2.81 2.86 -13.52
N GLY A 114 -2.27 1.69 -13.87
CA GLY A 114 -0.97 1.56 -14.53
C GLY A 114 0.24 1.60 -13.59
N ILE A 115 0.04 1.52 -12.28
CA ILE A 115 1.13 1.30 -11.31
C ILE A 115 1.56 -0.16 -11.45
N HIS A 116 2.86 -0.43 -11.63
CA HIS A 116 3.34 -1.78 -11.93
C HIS A 116 3.75 -2.58 -10.69
N THR A 117 4.06 -1.90 -9.59
CA THR A 117 4.55 -2.52 -8.36
C THR A 117 3.81 -1.97 -7.15
N VAL A 118 3.35 -2.87 -6.29
CA VAL A 118 2.77 -2.52 -4.99
C VAL A 118 3.52 -3.27 -3.91
N SER A 119 3.94 -2.58 -2.84
CA SER A 119 4.47 -3.24 -1.65
C SER A 119 3.55 -3.03 -0.47
N ALA A 120 3.42 -4.04 0.37
CA ALA A 120 2.65 -3.98 1.59
C ALA A 120 3.53 -4.40 2.77
N PHE A 121 3.67 -3.52 3.76
CA PHE A 121 4.36 -3.83 4.99
C PHE A 121 3.45 -4.68 5.88
N ALA A 122 3.47 -5.99 5.64
CA ALA A 122 2.55 -6.95 6.25
C ALA A 122 2.97 -7.38 7.67
N PHE A 123 4.27 -7.47 7.94
CA PHE A 123 4.80 -7.92 9.22
C PHE A 123 6.21 -7.38 9.43
N SER A 124 6.46 -6.80 10.61
CA SER A 124 7.73 -6.16 10.96
C SER A 124 8.56 -6.98 11.95
N THR A 125 9.86 -6.73 12.04
CA THR A 125 10.72 -7.38 13.04
C THR A 125 10.27 -7.12 14.49
N GLU A 126 9.69 -5.95 14.77
CA GLU A 126 9.14 -5.59 16.07
C GLU A 126 7.86 -6.38 16.40
N ASN A 127 7.16 -6.91 15.39
CA ASN A 127 5.96 -7.72 15.62
C ASN A 127 6.27 -9.06 16.28
N TRP A 128 7.52 -9.53 16.22
CA TRP A 128 7.96 -10.69 17.00
C TRP A 128 7.89 -10.46 18.51
N GLY A 129 7.90 -9.20 18.96
CA GLY A 129 7.76 -8.85 20.38
C GLY A 129 6.32 -8.85 20.90
N ARG A 130 5.33 -9.13 20.05
CA ARG A 130 3.91 -9.22 20.46
C ARG A 130 3.62 -10.54 21.18
N ASP A 131 2.38 -10.65 21.67
CA ASP A 131 1.90 -11.87 22.28
C ASP A 131 2.06 -13.08 21.32
N LYS A 132 2.51 -14.22 21.86
CA LYS A 132 2.83 -15.41 21.05
C LYS A 132 1.61 -15.97 20.34
N PHE A 133 0.42 -15.86 20.94
CA PHE A 133 -0.81 -16.30 20.30
C PHE A 133 -1.17 -15.37 19.14
N GLU A 134 -1.00 -14.06 19.28
CA GLU A 134 -1.18 -13.09 18.18
C GLU A 134 -0.24 -13.41 17.01
N VAL A 135 1.05 -13.61 17.28
CA VAL A 135 2.04 -13.96 16.24
C VAL A 135 1.66 -15.27 15.54
N LYS A 136 1.27 -16.31 16.30
CA LYS A 136 0.83 -17.59 15.73
C LYS A 136 -0.40 -17.45 14.84
N CYS A 137 -1.35 -16.61 15.25
CA CYS A 137 -2.55 -16.31 14.48
C CYS A 137 -2.20 -15.61 13.16
N LEU A 138 -1.31 -14.62 13.18
CA LEU A 138 -0.83 -13.93 11.97
C LEU A 138 -0.14 -14.88 11.00
N MET A 139 0.75 -15.76 11.48
CA MET A 139 1.42 -16.75 10.62
C MET A 139 0.41 -17.72 9.99
N SER A 140 -0.61 -18.12 10.75
CA SER A 140 -1.68 -18.99 10.25
C SER A 140 -2.55 -18.29 9.21
N LEU A 141 -2.87 -17.01 9.43
CA LEU A 141 -3.59 -16.16 8.47
C LEU A 141 -2.82 -16.03 7.16
N PHE A 142 -1.53 -15.72 7.21
CA PHE A 142 -0.70 -15.63 6.00
C PHE A 142 -0.62 -16.95 5.26
N ASN A 143 -0.47 -18.07 5.98
CA ASN A 143 -0.42 -19.39 5.36
C ASN A 143 -1.71 -19.69 4.61
N HIS A 144 -2.85 -19.54 5.30
CA HIS A 144 -4.16 -19.74 4.69
C HIS A 144 -4.38 -18.83 3.48
N TYR A 145 -4.05 -17.55 3.62
CA TYR A 145 -4.23 -16.57 2.57
C TYR A 145 -3.42 -16.89 1.31
N LEU A 146 -2.12 -17.16 1.44
CA LEU A 146 -1.28 -17.47 0.28
C LEU A 146 -1.78 -18.74 -0.41
N LYS A 147 -2.01 -19.81 0.35
CA LYS A 147 -2.49 -21.09 -0.16
C LYS A 147 -3.80 -20.98 -0.94
N SER A 148 -4.77 -20.25 -0.39
CA SER A 148 -6.10 -20.12 -1.00
C SER A 148 -6.14 -19.20 -2.21
N ASN A 149 -5.14 -18.34 -2.41
CA ASN A 149 -5.16 -17.30 -3.43
C ASN A 149 -4.18 -17.49 -4.60
N ILE A 150 -3.41 -18.59 -4.66
CA ILE A 150 -2.48 -18.87 -5.77
C ILE A 150 -3.18 -18.73 -7.13
N GLN A 151 -4.30 -19.43 -7.33
CA GLN A 151 -5.02 -19.39 -8.60
C GLN A 151 -5.58 -18.01 -8.92
N TYR A 152 -5.97 -17.24 -7.91
CA TYR A 152 -6.46 -15.87 -8.09
C TYR A 152 -5.36 -14.98 -8.66
N PHE A 153 -4.16 -15.00 -8.07
CA PHE A 153 -3.03 -14.20 -8.55
C PHE A 153 -2.55 -14.62 -9.95
N GLN A 154 -2.56 -15.92 -10.25
CA GLN A 154 -2.26 -16.42 -11.60
C GLN A 154 -3.25 -15.89 -12.64
N ARG A 155 -4.57 -16.01 -12.36
CA ARG A 155 -5.61 -15.50 -13.28
C ARG A 155 -5.54 -13.99 -13.48
N LYS A 156 -5.16 -13.26 -12.44
CA LYS A 156 -5.02 -11.80 -12.47
C LYS A 156 -3.71 -11.33 -13.08
N GLU A 157 -2.84 -12.26 -13.49
CA GLU A 157 -1.50 -11.93 -13.95
C GLU A 157 -0.81 -10.96 -12.96
N VAL A 158 -0.80 -11.37 -11.69
CA VAL A 158 -0.01 -10.74 -10.62
C VAL A 158 1.08 -11.70 -10.13
N ARG A 159 2.32 -11.22 -10.14
CA ARG A 159 3.48 -11.79 -9.48
C ARG A 159 3.47 -11.46 -7.99
N VAL A 160 3.62 -12.47 -7.15
CA VAL A 160 3.78 -12.28 -5.70
C VAL A 160 5.24 -12.55 -5.35
N SER A 161 5.80 -11.71 -4.47
CA SER A 161 7.13 -11.89 -3.90
C SER A 161 7.12 -11.59 -2.40
N VAL A 162 7.88 -12.35 -1.63
CA VAL A 162 8.05 -12.14 -0.20
C VAL A 162 9.52 -11.82 0.06
N ILE A 163 9.76 -10.59 0.51
CA ILE A 163 11.09 -9.99 0.69
C ILE A 163 11.32 -9.81 2.18
N GLY A 164 12.41 -10.29 2.77
CA GLY A 164 12.70 -10.04 4.19
C GLY A 164 13.34 -11.23 4.90
N ASN A 165 13.44 -11.15 6.22
CA ASN A 165 14.06 -12.22 7.00
C ASN A 165 13.13 -13.43 7.17
N LYS A 166 13.44 -14.52 6.46
CA LYS A 166 12.69 -15.78 6.46
C LYS A 166 13.03 -16.73 7.63
N THR A 167 14.04 -16.45 8.45
CA THR A 167 14.57 -17.39 9.47
C THR A 167 13.59 -17.76 10.59
N LYS A 168 12.69 -16.85 10.98
CA LYS A 168 11.71 -17.06 12.05
C LYS A 168 10.33 -17.47 11.55
N ILE A 169 10.17 -17.58 10.23
CA ILE A 169 8.90 -17.95 9.60
C ILE A 169 8.71 -19.46 9.75
N PRO A 170 7.52 -19.95 10.16
CA PRO A 170 7.25 -21.38 10.23
C PRO A 170 7.42 -22.07 8.87
N GLU A 171 7.96 -23.30 8.88
CA GLU A 171 8.22 -24.09 7.67
C GLU A 171 6.98 -24.23 6.77
N SER A 172 5.80 -24.40 7.37
CA SER A 172 4.55 -24.49 6.63
C SER A 172 4.27 -23.23 5.82
N LEU A 173 4.54 -22.04 6.36
CA LEU A 173 4.37 -20.78 5.65
C LEU A 173 5.47 -20.56 4.61
N LEU A 174 6.72 -20.97 4.90
CA LEU A 174 7.81 -20.91 3.92
C LEU A 174 7.50 -21.71 2.65
N LYS A 175 6.91 -22.90 2.81
CA LYS A 175 6.48 -23.72 1.68
C LYS A 175 5.45 -22.99 0.80
N GLU A 176 4.40 -22.43 1.41
CA GLU A 176 3.35 -21.72 0.67
C GLU A 176 3.89 -20.44 0.00
N ILE A 177 4.85 -19.76 0.64
CA ILE A 177 5.58 -18.61 0.05
C ILE A 177 6.34 -19.07 -1.21
N HIS A 178 7.09 -20.16 -1.13
CA HIS A 178 7.85 -20.64 -2.28
C HIS A 178 6.92 -21.06 -3.44
N GLU A 179 5.83 -21.75 -3.11
CA GLU A 179 4.84 -22.22 -4.08
C GLU A 179 4.19 -21.05 -4.83
N ILE A 180 3.75 -20.00 -4.14
CA ILE A 180 3.13 -18.84 -4.78
C ILE A 180 4.14 -17.99 -5.58
N GLU A 181 5.39 -17.84 -5.10
CA GLU A 181 6.44 -17.11 -5.80
C GLU A 181 6.77 -17.78 -7.14
N GLU A 182 6.91 -19.10 -7.17
CA GLU A 182 7.16 -19.84 -8.41
C GLU A 182 5.92 -19.89 -9.32
N ALA A 183 4.73 -20.12 -8.77
CA ALA A 183 3.49 -20.18 -9.52
C ALA A 183 3.15 -18.87 -10.25
N THR A 184 3.63 -17.73 -9.74
CA THR A 184 3.33 -16.39 -10.27
C THR A 184 4.54 -15.70 -10.93
N LYS A 185 5.69 -16.38 -11.06
CA LYS A 185 6.96 -15.81 -11.53
C LYS A 185 6.94 -15.19 -12.93
N ALA A 186 6.17 -15.77 -13.86
CA ALA A 186 6.13 -15.38 -15.27
C ALA A 186 5.44 -14.02 -15.53
N THR A 187 5.07 -13.32 -14.45
CA THR A 187 4.02 -12.34 -14.47
C THR A 187 4.55 -10.92 -14.24
N ARG A 188 3.90 -9.92 -14.84
CA ARG A 188 4.49 -8.58 -15.08
C ARG A 188 4.31 -7.60 -13.91
N ILE A 189 3.33 -7.83 -13.05
CA ILE A 189 2.92 -6.91 -11.98
C ILE A 189 3.31 -7.50 -10.63
N SER A 190 4.04 -6.78 -9.76
CA SER A 190 4.61 -7.37 -8.54
C SER A 190 3.96 -6.86 -7.25
N ILE A 191 3.55 -7.77 -6.37
CA ILE A 191 3.25 -7.50 -4.95
C ILE A 191 4.41 -7.96 -4.09
N SER A 192 4.99 -7.09 -3.26
CA SER A 192 5.97 -7.51 -2.26
C SER A 192 5.57 -7.21 -0.82
N SER A 193 5.89 -8.13 0.10
CA SER A 193 5.73 -7.87 1.54
C SER A 193 6.88 -8.45 2.35
N TRP A 194 7.00 -7.99 3.61
CA TRP A 194 7.97 -8.36 4.66
C TRP A 194 9.23 -7.45 4.77
N GLN A 195 9.73 -7.22 6.00
CA GLN A 195 11.13 -6.91 6.35
C GLN A 195 11.44 -7.52 7.72
#